data_AF-A0A146KLK7-F1
#
_entry.id   AF-A0A146KLK7-F1
#
_cell.length_a   1.000
_cell.length_b   1.000
_cell.length_c   1.000
_cell.angle_alpha   90.00
_cell.angle_beta   90.00
_cell.angle_gamma   90.00
#
_symmetry.space_group_name_H-M   'P 1'
#
loop_
_entity.id
_entity.type
_entity.pdbx_description
1 polymer ?
#
loop_
_entity_poly.entity_id
_entity_poly.type
_entity_poly.pdbx_seq_one_letter_code
_entity_poly.pdbx_strand_id
1 'polypeptide(L)'
;ADAIAKALSNQNYQKAQSHATPIYEFTFQGQKCAATSVAGHLFSLNFTKEYQPWSTDEEKLFQKGHTETELSKGAGNILGQLKSLVNNYQKIVLALDNDREGENICFEII
;
A
#
# COMPACT_ATOMS: atom_id res chain seq x y z
N ALA A 1 -4.77 10.74 2.28
CA ALA A 1 -6.13 10.39 1.78
C ALA A 1 -7.16 11.47 2.07
N ASP A 2 -7.48 11.75 3.34
CA ASP A 2 -8.52 12.75 3.72
C ASP A 2 -8.28 14.13 3.11
N ALA A 3 -7.05 14.67 3.24
CA ALA A 3 -6.69 15.96 2.67
C ALA A 3 -6.87 16.01 1.14
N ILE A 4 -6.54 14.93 0.43
CA ILE A 4 -6.74 14.82 -1.02
C ILE A 4 -8.23 14.83 -1.35
N ALA A 5 -9.04 14.01 -0.66
CA ALA A 5 -10.48 14.00 -0.85
C ALA A 5 -11.08 15.38 -0.57
N LYS A 6 -10.69 16.04 0.52
CA LYS A 6 -11.15 17.37 0.90
C LYS A 6 -10.80 18.43 -0.15
N ALA A 7 -9.58 18.40 -0.67
CA ALA A 7 -9.10 19.35 -1.68
C ALA A 7 -9.78 19.16 -3.04
N LEU A 8 -9.89 17.90 -3.52
CA LEU A 8 -10.45 17.61 -4.83
C LEU A 8 -11.97 17.71 -4.87
N SER A 9 -12.66 17.49 -3.75
CA SER A 9 -14.11 17.50 -3.68
C SER A 9 -14.72 18.82 -3.20
N ASN A 10 -13.91 19.85 -2.93
CA ASN A 10 -14.36 21.06 -2.24
C ASN A 10 -15.12 20.74 -0.93
N GLN A 11 -14.57 19.82 -0.13
CA GLN A 11 -15.15 19.29 1.11
C GLN A 11 -16.44 18.45 0.93
N ASN A 12 -16.87 18.17 -0.29
CA ASN A 12 -18.03 17.33 -0.58
C ASN A 12 -17.62 15.86 -0.81
N TYR A 13 -17.28 15.18 0.28
CA TYR A 13 -16.91 13.75 0.27
C TYR A 13 -17.60 13.02 1.41
N GLN A 14 -17.75 11.70 1.26
CA GLN A 14 -18.29 10.83 2.30
C GLN A 14 -17.29 9.75 2.68
N LYS A 15 -17.26 9.41 3.98
CA LYS A 15 -16.47 8.29 4.47
C LYS A 15 -17.27 7.00 4.28
N ALA A 16 -16.76 6.10 3.44
CA ALA A 16 -17.38 4.80 3.18
C ALA A 16 -16.98 3.77 4.24
N GLN A 17 -17.67 2.62 4.23
CA GLN A 17 -17.29 1.48 5.05
C GLN A 17 -15.92 0.94 4.61
N SER A 18 -15.01 0.80 5.56
CA SER A 18 -13.64 0.36 5.34
C SER A 18 -13.24 -0.71 6.37
N HIS A 19 -12.35 -1.61 5.98
CA HIS A 19 -11.88 -2.71 6.84
C HIS A 19 -10.47 -2.45 7.40
N ALA A 20 -9.71 -1.53 6.79
CA ALA A 20 -8.34 -1.24 7.19
C ALA A 20 -8.09 0.26 7.30
N THR A 21 -7.98 0.96 6.17
CA THR A 21 -7.75 2.41 6.13
C THR A 21 -9.02 3.12 5.65
N PRO A 22 -9.28 4.35 6.11
CA PRO A 22 -10.44 5.12 5.65
C PRO A 22 -10.55 5.17 4.11
N ILE A 23 -11.79 5.07 3.63
CA ILE A 23 -12.13 5.27 2.22
C ILE A 23 -13.00 6.52 2.15
N TYR A 24 -12.61 7.47 1.30
CA TYR A 24 -13.32 8.72 1.07
C TYR A 24 -13.84 8.72 -0.36
N GLU A 25 -15.14 8.62 -0.54
CA GLU A 25 -15.81 8.67 -1.84
C GLU A 25 -16.24 10.10 -2.17
N PHE A 26 -16.00 10.52 -3.42
CA PHE A 26 -16.35 11.86 -3.91
C PHE A 26 -16.49 11.87 -5.42
N THR A 27 -17.00 12.97 -5.96
CA THR A 27 -17.03 13.23 -7.40
C THR A 27 -15.97 14.27 -7.76
N PHE A 28 -15.13 13.97 -8.74
CA PHE A 28 -14.15 14.92 -9.29
C PHE A 28 -14.22 14.91 -10.81
N GLN A 29 -14.40 16.09 -11.41
CA GLN A 29 -14.54 16.26 -12.87
C GLN A 29 -15.60 15.31 -13.50
N GLY A 30 -16.72 15.10 -12.79
CA GLY A 30 -17.82 14.24 -13.25
C GLY A 30 -17.56 12.73 -13.11
N GLN A 31 -16.44 12.32 -12.51
CA GLN A 31 -16.10 10.90 -12.28
C GLN A 31 -16.27 10.54 -10.81
N LYS A 32 -16.75 9.32 -10.54
CA LYS A 32 -16.74 8.75 -9.19
C LYS A 32 -15.30 8.42 -8.82
N CYS A 33 -14.84 8.94 -7.70
CA CYS A 33 -13.51 8.70 -7.18
C CYS A 33 -13.60 8.16 -5.74
N ALA A 34 -12.60 7.36 -5.36
CA ALA A 34 -12.34 7.02 -3.97
C ALA A 34 -10.87 7.29 -3.64
N ALA A 35 -10.63 8.00 -2.55
CA ALA A 35 -9.30 8.15 -1.97
C ALA A 35 -9.18 7.26 -0.73
N THR A 36 -8.12 6.47 -0.68
CA THR A 36 -7.74 5.69 0.51
C THR A 36 -6.23 5.83 0.74
N SER A 37 -5.68 5.12 1.71
CA SER A 37 -4.24 5.14 2.01
C SER A 37 -3.74 3.74 2.33
N VAL A 38 -2.43 3.58 2.27
CA VAL A 38 -1.70 2.49 2.95
C VAL A 38 -1.16 3.00 4.30
N ALA A 39 -0.54 2.12 5.08
CA ALA A 39 0.09 2.45 6.35
C ALA A 39 1.55 1.95 6.34
N GLY A 40 2.40 2.65 5.59
CA GLY A 40 3.75 2.20 5.28
C GLY A 40 3.78 1.10 4.21
N HIS A 41 4.86 0.32 4.19
CA HIS A 41 5.06 -0.77 3.24
C HIS A 41 4.02 -1.88 3.41
N LEU A 42 3.45 -2.31 2.28
CA LEU A 42 2.62 -3.51 2.19
C LEU A 42 3.48 -4.77 2.26
N PHE A 43 4.74 -4.70 1.84
CA PHE A 43 5.64 -5.84 1.81
C PHE A 43 6.94 -5.58 2.59
N SER A 44 7.54 -6.66 3.08
CA SER A 44 8.86 -6.65 3.70
C SER A 44 9.78 -7.62 2.97
N LEU A 45 11.05 -7.23 2.86
CA LEU A 45 12.10 -8.08 2.31
C LEU A 45 12.76 -8.84 3.44
N ASN A 46 12.75 -10.17 3.37
CA ASN A 46 13.42 -11.03 4.34
C ASN A 46 14.31 -12.04 3.63
N PHE A 47 15.31 -12.57 4.33
CA PHE A 47 16.00 -13.75 3.84
C PHE A 47 15.04 -14.94 3.78
N THR A 48 15.26 -15.88 2.85
CA THR A 48 14.51 -17.14 2.85
C THR A 48 14.67 -17.86 4.18
N LYS A 49 13.64 -18.64 4.56
CA LYS A 49 13.54 -19.26 5.90
C LYS A 49 14.78 -19.99 6.40
N GLU A 50 15.58 -20.57 5.51
CA GLU A 50 16.82 -21.28 5.85
C GLU A 50 17.94 -20.38 6.37
N TYR A 51 17.90 -19.07 6.08
CA TYR A 51 18.89 -18.07 6.51
C TYR A 51 18.39 -17.13 7.62
N GLN A 52 17.12 -17.25 8.04
CA GLN A 52 16.55 -16.42 9.11
C GLN A 52 17.03 -16.76 10.54
N PRO A 53 17.43 -18.01 10.89
CA PRO A 53 17.90 -18.29 12.23
C PRO A 53 19.15 -17.46 12.59
N TRP A 54 19.20 -16.93 13.81
CA TRP A 54 20.36 -16.19 14.32
C TRP A 54 21.65 -17.01 14.38
N SER A 55 21.55 -18.34 14.31
CA SER A 55 22.70 -19.24 14.22
C SER A 55 23.30 -19.34 12.81
N THR A 56 22.73 -18.63 11.83
CA THR A 56 23.23 -18.60 10.44
C THR A 56 24.55 -17.85 10.39
N ASP A 57 25.53 -18.43 9.70
CA ASP A 57 26.81 -17.79 9.43
C ASP A 57 26.61 -16.53 8.59
N GLU A 58 27.12 -15.40 9.09
CA GLU A 58 26.98 -14.08 8.47
C GLU A 58 27.53 -14.05 7.04
N GLU A 59 28.62 -14.78 6.75
CA GLU A 59 29.21 -14.81 5.42
C GLU A 59 28.25 -15.39 4.37
N LYS A 60 27.38 -16.33 4.79
CA LYS A 60 26.37 -16.92 3.90
C LYS A 60 25.30 -15.91 3.49
N LEU A 61 24.98 -14.94 4.34
CA LEU A 61 24.02 -13.89 4.02
C LEU A 61 24.52 -13.02 2.85
N PHE A 62 25.82 -12.73 2.79
CA PHE A 62 26.43 -11.95 1.72
C PHE A 62 26.65 -12.74 0.43
N GLN A 63 26.92 -14.05 0.51
CA GLN A 63 27.27 -14.87 -0.66
C GLN A 63 26.06 -15.49 -1.37
N LYS A 64 25.02 -15.88 -0.62
CA LYS A 64 23.93 -16.75 -1.11
C LYS A 64 22.57 -16.48 -0.46
N GLY A 65 22.42 -15.39 0.29
CA GLY A 65 21.15 -15.02 0.91
C GLY A 65 20.12 -14.68 -0.16
N HIS A 66 19.33 -15.67 -0.59
CA HIS A 66 18.13 -15.39 -1.37
C HIS A 66 17.16 -14.62 -0.48
N THR A 67 16.67 -13.49 -0.96
CA THR A 67 15.63 -12.73 -0.28
C THR A 67 14.28 -13.05 -0.89
N GLU A 68 13.26 -13.12 -0.04
CA GLU A 68 11.87 -13.23 -0.45
C GLU A 68 11.09 -11.99 0.03
N THR A 69 10.17 -11.55 -0.81
CA THR A 69 9.21 -10.50 -0.47
C THR A 69 8.01 -11.18 0.17
N GLU A 70 7.69 -10.79 1.40
CA GLU A 70 6.51 -11.27 2.11
C GLU A 70 5.59 -10.12 2.50
N LEU A 71 4.33 -10.43 2.74
CA LEU A 71 3.37 -9.43 3.16
C LEU A 71 3.69 -8.94 4.59
N SER A 72 3.81 -7.62 4.75
CA SER A 72 4.07 -7.01 6.05
C SER A 72 2.99 -7.39 7.06
N LYS A 73 3.40 -7.58 8.32
CA LYS A 73 2.48 -7.93 9.41
C LYS A 73 1.38 -6.86 9.53
N GLY A 74 0.13 -7.27 9.36
CA GLY A 74 -1.04 -6.38 9.42
C GLY A 74 -1.43 -5.72 8.09
N ALA A 75 -0.63 -5.87 7.03
CA ALA A 75 -0.97 -5.33 5.70
C ALA A 75 -2.07 -6.12 4.97
N GLY A 76 -2.43 -7.32 5.43
CA GLY A 76 -3.43 -8.17 4.79
C GLY A 76 -4.81 -7.54 4.62
N ASN A 77 -5.29 -6.82 5.63
CA ASN A 77 -6.58 -6.13 5.53
C ASN A 77 -6.50 -4.96 4.54
N ILE A 78 -5.36 -4.26 4.49
CA ILE A 78 -5.13 -3.17 3.52
C ILE A 78 -5.09 -3.74 2.10
N LEU A 79 -4.33 -4.81 1.86
CA LEU A 79 -4.25 -5.48 0.57
C LEU A 79 -5.62 -5.99 0.11
N GLY A 80 -6.39 -6.62 1.00
CA GLY A 80 -7.75 -7.06 0.71
C GLY A 80 -8.69 -5.91 0.35
N GLN A 81 -8.59 -4.80 1.08
CA GLN A 81 -9.36 -3.58 0.79
C GLN A 81 -8.98 -2.98 -0.57
N LEU A 82 -7.69 -2.86 -0.89
CA LEU A 82 -7.20 -2.35 -2.17
C LEU A 82 -7.71 -3.23 -3.32
N LYS A 83 -7.59 -4.56 -3.20
CA LYS A 83 -8.12 -5.53 -4.19
C LYS A 83 -9.63 -5.38 -4.42
N SER A 84 -10.40 -5.12 -3.36
CA SER A 84 -11.84 -4.88 -3.48
C SER A 84 -12.15 -3.55 -4.18
N LEU A 85 -11.38 -2.50 -3.87
CA LEU A 85 -11.55 -1.18 -4.46
C LEU A 85 -11.26 -1.20 -5.96
N VAL A 86 -10.12 -1.75 -6.39
CA VAL A 86 -9.70 -1.69 -7.81
C VAL A 86 -10.71 -2.31 -8.77
N ASN A 87 -11.52 -3.28 -8.33
CA ASN A 87 -12.58 -3.88 -9.16
C ASN A 87 -13.70 -2.89 -9.53
N ASN A 88 -13.85 -1.79 -8.78
CA ASN A 88 -14.91 -0.80 -8.97
C ASN A 88 -14.44 0.47 -9.70
N TYR A 89 -13.15 0.56 -10.04
CA TYR A 89 -12.53 1.75 -10.64
C TYR A 89 -11.67 1.38 -11.85
N GLN A 90 -11.56 2.30 -12.80
CA GLN A 90 -10.85 2.06 -14.07
C GLN A 90 -9.42 2.58 -14.07
N LYS A 91 -9.09 3.44 -13.11
CA LYS A 91 -7.81 4.15 -13.02
C LYS A 91 -7.37 4.21 -11.57
N ILE A 92 -6.06 4.15 -11.37
CA ILE A 92 -5.43 4.42 -10.09
C ILE A 92 -4.58 5.68 -10.22
N VAL A 93 -4.59 6.52 -9.19
CA VAL A 93 -3.69 7.67 -9.07
C VAL A 93 -2.92 7.46 -7.78
N LEU A 94 -1.60 7.34 -7.91
CA LEU A 94 -0.69 7.14 -6.79
C LEU A 94 -0.32 8.51 -6.25
N ALA A 95 -0.69 8.76 -5.00
CA ALA A 95 -0.51 10.04 -4.32
C ALA A 95 0.23 9.82 -3.00
N LEU A 96 1.40 9.18 -3.11
CA LEU A 96 2.35 8.96 -2.03
C LEU A 96 3.31 10.15 -1.95
N ASP A 97 4.14 10.17 -0.90
CA ASP A 97 5.14 11.20 -0.73
C ASP A 97 6.14 11.19 -1.90
N ASN A 98 6.54 12.36 -2.38
CA ASN A 98 7.39 12.49 -3.57
C ASN A 98 8.87 12.32 -3.21
N ASP A 99 9.22 11.13 -2.72
CA ASP A 99 10.58 10.71 -2.42
C ASP A 99 10.79 9.25 -2.85
N ARG A 100 12.02 8.74 -2.65
CA ARG A 100 12.37 7.38 -3.06
C ARG A 100 11.53 6.31 -2.37
N GLU A 101 11.10 6.56 -1.14
CA GLU A 101 10.33 5.58 -0.38
C GLU A 101 8.87 5.56 -0.84
N GLY A 102 8.28 6.74 -1.06
CA GLY A 102 6.95 6.84 -1.64
C GLY A 102 6.87 6.18 -3.01
N GLU A 103 7.88 6.36 -3.87
CA GLU A 103 7.99 5.67 -5.16
C GLU A 103 8.14 4.15 -5.01
N ASN A 104 8.90 3.67 -4.01
CA ASN A 104 9.00 2.23 -3.74
C ASN A 104 7.64 1.63 -3.34
N ILE A 105 6.92 2.31 -2.45
CA ILE A 105 5.57 1.89 -2.03
C ILE A 105 4.56 2.01 -3.20
N CYS A 106 4.75 2.96 -4.13
CA CYS A 106 3.96 3.00 -5.38
C CYS A 106 4.06 1.67 -6.14
N PHE A 107 5.27 1.11 -6.29
CA PHE A 107 5.47 -0.19 -6.95
C PHE A 107 4.91 -1.37 -6.16
N GLU A 108 4.77 -1.27 -4.84
CA GLU A 108 4.07 -2.28 -4.04
C GLU A 108 2.55 -2.28 -4.28
N ILE A 109 1.99 -1.16 -4.72
CA ILE A 109 0.55 -0.99 -4.99
C ILE A 109 0.18 -1.42 -6.41
N ILE A 110 1.07 -1.20 -7.38
CA ILE A 110 0.89 -1.55 -8.81
C ILE A 110 0.90 -3.08 -8.99
#